data_AF-A0A4Q7G5G2-F1
#
_entry.id   AF-A0A4Q7G5G2-F1
#
_cell.length_a   1.000
_cell.length_b   1.000
_cell.length_c   1.000
_cell.angle_alpha   90.00
_cell.angle_beta   90.00
_cell.angle_gamma   90.00
#
_symmetry.space_group_name_H-M   'P 1'
#
loop_
_entity.id
_entity.type
_entity.pdbx_description
1 polymer ?
#
loop_
_entity_poly.entity_id
_entity_poly.type
_entity_poly.pdbx_seq_one_letter_code
_entity_poly.pdbx_strand_id
1 'polypeptide(L)'
;MEVMMKVETFTIPIVRTPASDGMAPLELIEAMSAVAAARSTQEVIKAYEAAGVTGNLIVPFVADCPVDPGALGRAMRRAWKAALAAAERGDSILIELQPKKDVEVIDIIVGPAAGVRPDKP
;
A
#
# COMPACT_ATOMS: atom_id res chain seq x y z
N MET A 1 28.22 0.28 3.29
CA MET A 1 27.23 -0.35 4.19
C MET A 1 26.02 -0.58 3.32
N GLU A 2 25.78 -1.80 2.85
CA GLU A 2 24.58 -2.12 2.06
C GLU A 2 23.37 -1.95 2.99
N VAL A 3 22.51 -0.97 2.69
CA VAL A 3 21.22 -0.86 3.35
C VAL A 3 20.30 -1.82 2.61
N MET A 4 20.31 -3.08 3.02
CA MET A 4 19.41 -4.07 2.43
C MET A 4 17.97 -3.68 2.78
N MET A 5 17.17 -3.34 1.76
CA MET A 5 15.79 -2.90 1.94
C MET A 5 14.98 -4.00 2.65
N LYS A 6 14.39 -3.66 3.80
CA LYS A 6 13.65 -4.59 4.66
C LYS A 6 12.18 -4.63 4.28
N VAL A 7 11.52 -5.74 4.59
CA VAL A 7 10.07 -5.82 4.53
C VAL A 7 9.48 -5.05 5.71
N GLU A 8 8.56 -4.14 5.43
CA GLU A 8 7.76 -3.42 6.42
C GLU A 8 6.29 -3.77 6.28
N THR A 9 5.53 -3.64 7.37
CA THR A 9 4.09 -3.91 7.40
C THR A 9 3.36 -2.76 8.05
N PHE A 10 2.32 -2.27 7.39
CA PHE A 10 1.40 -1.26 7.90
C PHE A 10 0.00 -1.86 7.98
N THR A 11 -0.62 -1.83 9.15
CA THR A 11 -1.96 -2.40 9.35
C THR A 11 -2.99 -1.28 9.37
N ILE A 12 -4.09 -1.46 8.63
CA ILE A 12 -5.27 -0.60 8.68
C ILE A 12 -6.52 -1.44 9.02
N PRO A 13 -7.54 -0.87 9.68
CA PRO A 13 -8.76 -1.59 9.96
C PRO A 13 -9.66 -1.73 8.71
N ILE A 14 -10.39 -2.84 8.64
CA ILE A 14 -11.62 -2.95 7.86
C ILE A 14 -12.71 -2.23 8.68
N VAL A 15 -13.39 -1.26 8.06
CA VAL A 15 -14.36 -0.39 8.75
C VAL A 15 -15.69 -0.43 8.04
N ARG A 16 -16.73 -0.80 8.80
CA ARG A 16 -18.10 -0.99 8.29
C ARG A 16 -19.02 0.21 8.58
N THR A 17 -18.61 1.08 9.50
CA THR A 17 -19.33 2.29 9.88
C THR A 17 -18.61 3.52 9.35
N PRO A 18 -19.35 4.57 8.93
CA PRO A 18 -18.76 5.86 8.58
C PRO A 18 -17.87 6.39 9.69
N ALA A 19 -16.76 7.00 9.30
CA ALA A 19 -15.93 7.73 10.24
C ALA A 19 -16.71 8.95 10.79
N SER A 20 -16.27 9.49 11.92
CA SER A 20 -16.91 10.64 12.57
C SER A 20 -16.97 11.91 11.70
N ASP A 21 -16.19 11.94 10.60
CA ASP A 21 -16.17 13.02 9.60
C ASP A 21 -17.24 12.86 8.50
N GLY A 22 -18.07 11.81 8.57
CA GLY A 22 -19.16 11.56 7.64
C GLY A 22 -18.74 10.89 6.34
N MET A 23 -17.46 10.54 6.14
CA MET A 23 -17.06 9.74 4.98
C MET A 23 -17.49 8.28 5.18
N ALA A 24 -18.30 7.79 4.24
CA ALA A 24 -18.66 6.37 4.19
C ALA A 24 -17.43 5.53 3.80
N PRO A 25 -17.28 4.33 4.38
CA PRO A 25 -16.29 3.37 3.91
C PRO A 25 -16.55 3.01 2.45
N LEU A 26 -15.48 2.77 1.69
CA LEU A 26 -15.54 2.29 0.32
C LEU A 26 -15.04 0.85 0.26
N GLU A 27 -15.54 0.06 -0.69
CA GLU A 27 -14.94 -1.25 -0.97
C GLU A 27 -13.48 -1.07 -1.39
N LEU A 28 -12.61 -2.00 -0.98
CA LEU A 28 -11.16 -1.87 -1.13
C LEU A 28 -10.70 -1.44 -2.53
N ILE A 29 -11.29 -2.02 -3.60
CA ILE A 29 -10.93 -1.71 -4.98
C ILE A 29 -11.32 -0.26 -5.33
N GLU A 30 -12.48 0.19 -4.89
CA GLU A 30 -12.96 1.57 -5.09
C GLU A 30 -12.10 2.55 -4.30
N ALA A 31 -11.80 2.24 -3.03
CA ALA A 31 -10.91 3.02 -2.19
C ALA A 31 -9.52 3.16 -2.82
N MET A 32 -8.96 2.06 -3.36
CA MET A 32 -7.66 2.10 -4.05
C MET A 32 -7.68 2.93 -5.32
N SER A 33 -8.81 2.93 -6.04
CA SER A 33 -9.01 3.79 -7.22
C SER A 33 -8.99 5.28 -6.82
N ALA A 34 -9.66 5.64 -5.73
CA ALA A 34 -9.62 6.99 -5.17
C ALA A 34 -8.21 7.37 -4.68
N VAL A 35 -7.49 6.44 -4.01
CA VAL A 35 -6.11 6.66 -3.56
C VAL A 35 -5.19 6.90 -4.74
N ALA A 36 -5.31 6.14 -5.83
CA ALA A 36 -4.50 6.30 -7.03
C ALA A 36 -4.77 7.66 -7.71
N ALA A 37 -6.02 8.12 -7.75
CA ALA A 37 -6.40 9.40 -8.33
C ALA A 37 -5.93 10.62 -7.52
N ALA A 38 -5.58 10.46 -6.24
CA ALA A 38 -5.19 11.57 -5.38
C ALA A 38 -3.87 12.21 -5.82
N ARG A 39 -3.82 13.55 -5.90
CA ARG A 39 -2.61 14.32 -6.23
C ARG A 39 -1.39 13.92 -5.38
N SER A 40 -1.59 13.74 -4.08
CA SER A 40 -0.53 13.34 -3.15
C SER A 40 0.06 11.95 -3.45
N THR A 41 -0.71 11.06 -4.08
CA THR A 41 -0.23 9.76 -4.55
C THR A 41 0.52 9.91 -5.87
N GLN A 42 0.01 10.73 -6.79
CA GLN A 42 0.69 11.04 -8.05
C GLN A 42 2.07 11.68 -7.84
N GLU A 43 2.23 12.50 -6.81
CA GLU A 43 3.54 13.05 -6.42
C GLU A 43 4.54 11.97 -5.97
N VAL A 44 4.05 10.92 -5.30
CA VAL A 44 4.88 9.78 -4.91
C VAL A 44 5.27 8.95 -6.14
N ILE A 45 4.33 8.70 -7.07
CA ILE A 45 4.63 7.97 -8.32
C ILE A 45 5.73 8.69 -9.12
N LYS A 46 5.64 10.01 -9.27
CA LYS A 46 6.68 10.80 -9.94
C LYS A 46 8.04 10.71 -9.23
N ALA A 47 8.06 10.60 -7.90
CA ALA A 47 9.30 10.43 -7.14
C ALA A 47 9.96 9.07 -7.40
N TYR A 48 9.16 8.01 -7.56
CA TYR A 48 9.65 6.69 -7.99
C TYR A 48 10.29 6.75 -9.39
N GLU A 49 9.59 7.38 -10.34
CA GLU A 49 10.10 7.56 -11.71
C GLU A 49 11.42 8.34 -11.72
N ALA A 50 11.49 9.46 -10.99
CA ALA A 50 12.69 10.28 -10.90
C ALA A 50 13.88 9.54 -10.26
N ALA A 51 13.62 8.63 -9.31
CA ALA A 51 14.63 7.78 -8.69
C ALA A 51 15.04 6.59 -9.58
N GLY A 52 14.31 6.32 -10.67
CA GLY A 52 14.49 5.12 -11.49
C GLY A 52 14.18 3.83 -10.74
N VAL A 53 13.19 3.88 -9.84
CA VAL A 53 12.72 2.75 -9.03
C VAL A 53 11.37 2.29 -9.56
N THR A 54 11.19 0.98 -9.72
CA THR A 54 9.92 0.40 -10.14
C THR A 54 9.06 0.07 -8.92
N GLY A 55 7.79 0.48 -8.93
CA GLY A 55 6.82 0.14 -7.90
C GLY A 55 5.72 -0.76 -8.45
N ASN A 56 5.54 -1.94 -7.86
CA ASN A 56 4.46 -2.87 -8.16
C ASN A 56 3.47 -2.94 -7.01
N LEU A 57 2.19 -3.08 -7.32
CA LEU A 57 1.11 -3.13 -6.34
C LEU A 57 0.21 -4.33 -6.63
N ILE A 58 -0.05 -5.13 -5.60
CA ILE A 58 -1.01 -6.22 -5.62
C ILE A 58 -2.15 -5.84 -4.67
N VAL A 59 -3.33 -5.67 -5.25
CA VAL A 59 -4.58 -5.50 -4.50
C VAL A 59 -5.40 -6.77 -4.70
N PRO A 60 -5.74 -7.50 -3.62
CA PRO A 60 -6.52 -8.72 -3.75
C PRO A 60 -7.97 -8.36 -4.06
N PHE A 61 -8.58 -9.15 -4.95
CA PHE A 61 -9.99 -9.06 -5.23
C PHE A 61 -10.78 -9.82 -4.15
N VAL A 62 -11.19 -9.08 -3.12
CA VAL A 62 -11.99 -9.60 -2.01
C VAL A 62 -13.34 -8.89 -1.97
N ALA A 63 -14.42 -9.65 -1.82
CA ALA A 63 -15.74 -9.11 -1.55
C ALA A 63 -15.88 -8.76 -0.06
N ASP A 64 -16.70 -7.75 0.26
CA ASP A 64 -16.96 -7.28 1.63
C ASP A 64 -15.65 -6.93 2.34
N CYS A 65 -14.96 -5.90 1.83
CA CYS A 65 -13.74 -5.36 2.42
C CYS A 65 -13.82 -3.83 2.48
N PRO A 66 -14.76 -3.28 3.28
CA PRO A 66 -14.94 -1.85 3.37
C PRO A 66 -13.81 -1.20 4.18
N VAL A 67 -13.29 -0.07 3.70
CA VAL A 67 -12.17 0.65 4.29
C VAL A 67 -12.38 2.15 4.24
N ASP A 68 -11.76 2.87 5.18
CA ASP A 68 -11.66 4.33 5.12
C ASP A 68 -10.63 4.70 4.02
N PRO A 69 -11.05 5.38 2.94
CA PRO A 69 -10.16 5.72 1.83
C PRO A 69 -9.06 6.71 2.23
N GLY A 70 -9.31 7.57 3.21
CA GLY A 70 -8.33 8.49 3.78
C GLY A 70 -7.27 7.75 4.60
N ALA A 71 -7.68 6.80 5.45
CA ALA A 71 -6.77 5.96 6.22
C ALA A 71 -5.91 5.07 5.31
N LEU A 72 -6.54 4.41 4.33
CA LEU A 72 -5.86 3.62 3.32
C LEU A 72 -4.84 4.48 2.54
N GLY A 73 -5.26 5.64 2.04
CA GLY A 73 -4.37 6.53 1.32
C GLY A 73 -3.17 7.01 2.14
N ARG A 74 -3.37 7.32 3.42
CA ARG A 74 -2.27 7.70 4.33
C ARG A 74 -1.29 6.54 4.54
N ALA A 75 -1.80 5.34 4.79
CA ALA A 75 -0.98 4.15 5.01
C ALA A 75 -0.19 3.76 3.75
N MET A 76 -0.83 3.76 2.58
CA MET A 76 -0.18 3.49 1.29
C MET A 76 0.94 4.48 0.99
N ARG A 77 0.68 5.79 1.15
CA ARG A 77 1.72 6.81 0.96
C ARG A 77 2.87 6.70 1.95
N ARG A 78 2.60 6.26 3.18
CA ARG A 78 3.65 5.98 4.15
C ARG A 78 4.50 4.79 3.72
N ALA A 79 3.87 3.71 3.27
CA ALA A 79 4.55 2.52 2.76
C ALA A 79 5.43 2.83 1.55
N TRP A 80 4.89 3.51 0.54
CA TRP A 80 5.65 3.93 -0.63
C TRP A 80 6.83 4.84 -0.27
N LYS A 81 6.63 5.83 0.61
CA LYS A 81 7.72 6.75 0.99
C LYS A 81 8.82 6.06 1.79
N ALA A 82 8.45 5.15 2.70
CA ALA A 82 9.42 4.37 3.46
C ALA A 82 10.27 3.50 2.53
N ALA A 83 9.62 2.81 1.59
CA ALA A 83 10.30 1.95 0.63
C ALA A 83 11.19 2.73 -0.33
N LEU A 84 10.70 3.85 -0.89
CA LEU A 84 11.50 4.71 -1.75
C LEU A 84 12.73 5.28 -1.04
N ALA A 85 12.63 5.62 0.25
CA ALA A 85 13.76 6.12 1.02
C ALA A 85 14.86 5.07 1.25
N ALA A 86 14.54 3.79 1.13
CA ALA A 86 15.45 2.67 1.28
C ALA A 86 15.90 2.04 -0.06
N ALA A 87 15.37 2.51 -1.18
CA ALA A 87 15.62 1.94 -2.50
C ALA A 87 16.74 2.67 -3.26
N GLU A 88 17.44 1.92 -4.09
CA GLU A 88 18.44 2.42 -5.02
C GLU A 88 17.91 2.39 -6.47
N ARG A 89 18.57 3.14 -7.35
CA ARG A 89 18.19 3.20 -8.77
C ARG A 89 18.25 1.79 -9.38
N GLY A 90 17.16 1.37 -10.02
CA GLY A 90 17.02 0.04 -10.61
C GLY A 90 16.29 -0.97 -9.72
N ASP A 91 16.03 -0.63 -8.45
CA ASP A 91 15.28 -1.50 -7.56
C ASP A 91 13.82 -1.68 -7.99
N SER A 92 13.25 -2.82 -7.61
CA SER A 92 11.85 -3.16 -7.77
C SER A 92 11.21 -3.40 -6.41
N ILE A 93 10.28 -2.52 -6.06
CA ILE A 93 9.51 -2.56 -4.82
C ILE A 93 8.17 -3.23 -5.09
N LEU A 94 7.79 -4.17 -4.24
CA LEU A 94 6.46 -4.75 -4.22
C LEU A 94 5.68 -4.26 -3.01
N ILE A 95 4.44 -3.88 -3.23
CA ILE A 95 3.45 -3.65 -2.18
C ILE A 95 2.31 -4.63 -2.37
N GLU A 96 1.99 -5.37 -1.32
CA GLU A 96 0.87 -6.31 -1.31
C GLU A 96 -0.09 -5.96 -0.18
N LEU A 97 -1.37 -5.86 -0.53
CA LEU A 97 -2.43 -5.78 0.47
C LEU A 97 -2.88 -7.20 0.82
N GLN A 98 -2.95 -7.49 2.11
CA GLN A 98 -3.38 -8.78 2.65
C GLN A 98 -4.50 -8.57 3.67
N PRO A 99 -5.78 -8.63 3.25
CA PRO A 99 -6.93 -8.64 4.14
C PRO A 99 -6.92 -9.88 5.03
N LYS A 100 -7.07 -9.65 6.34
CA LYS A 100 -7.21 -10.65 7.38
C LYS A 100 -8.61 -10.53 7.97
N LYS A 101 -9.56 -11.27 7.40
CA LYS A 101 -10.99 -11.17 7.73
C LYS A 101 -11.33 -11.62 9.15
N ASP A 102 -10.56 -12.55 9.69
CA ASP A 102 -10.70 -13.06 11.05
C ASP A 102 -10.49 -11.98 12.12
N VAL A 103 -9.60 -11.02 11.83
CA VAL A 103 -9.26 -9.91 12.73
C VAL A 103 -9.70 -8.54 12.19
N GLU A 104 -10.46 -8.51 11.09
CA GLU A 104 -11.00 -7.30 10.42
C GLU A 104 -9.92 -6.23 10.16
N VAL A 105 -8.77 -6.62 9.61
CA VAL A 105 -7.70 -5.69 9.20
C VAL A 105 -7.18 -5.98 7.79
N ILE A 106 -6.44 -5.03 7.23
CA ILE A 106 -5.63 -5.21 6.03
C ILE A 106 -4.19 -4.89 6.39
N ASP A 107 -3.30 -5.85 6.14
CA ASP A 107 -1.86 -5.59 6.17
C ASP A 107 -1.39 -5.10 4.81
N ILE A 108 -0.66 -4.00 4.80
CA ILE A 108 0.04 -3.46 3.65
C ILE A 108 1.51 -3.81 3.84
N ILE A 109 1.95 -4.82 3.10
CA ILE A 109 3.32 -5.33 3.16
C ILE A 109 4.11 -4.68 2.05
N VAL A 110 5.27 -4.11 2.37
CA VAL A 110 6.13 -3.42 1.40
C VAL A 110 7.57 -3.88 1.55
N GLY A 111 8.27 -4.06 0.42
CA GLY A 111 9.67 -4.48 0.43
C GLY A 111 10.14 -4.91 -0.95
N PRO A 112 11.33 -5.55 -1.05
CA PRO A 112 11.81 -6.10 -2.31
C PRO A 112 10.86 -7.21 -2.75
N ALA A 113 10.63 -7.38 -4.05
CA ALA A 113 9.70 -8.40 -4.55
C ALA A 113 9.98 -9.81 -3.96
N ALA A 114 11.26 -10.22 -3.93
CA ALA A 114 11.70 -11.49 -3.34
C ALA A 114 11.50 -11.60 -1.82
N GLY A 115 11.42 -10.47 -1.11
CA GLY A 115 11.16 -10.43 0.33
C GLY A 115 9.67 -10.45 0.69
N VAL A 116 8.84 -9.79 -0.13
CA VAL A 116 7.38 -9.71 0.10
C VAL A 116 6.67 -11.00 -0.28
N ARG A 117 7.13 -11.67 -1.34
CA ARG A 117 6.65 -13.00 -1.76
C ARG A 117 7.82 -13.96 -1.96
N PRO A 118 8.40 -14.53 -0.89
CA PRO A 118 9.53 -15.44 -1.01
C PRO A 118 9.18 -16.75 -1.75
N ASP A 119 7.90 -17.13 -1.80
CA ASP A 119 7.42 -18.41 -2.33
C ASP A 119 6.83 -18.35 -3.75
N LYS A 120 6.94 -17.22 -4.46
CA LYS A 120 6.50 -17.12 -5.87
C LYS A 120 7.67 -16.75 -6.78
N PRO A 121 7.96 -17.55 -7.82
CA PRO A 121 9.04 -17.28 -8.77
C PRO A 121 8.79 -16.02 -9.60
#